data_AF-A0A7V0R2V2-F1
#
_entry.id   AF-A0A7V0R2V2-F1
#
_cell.length_a   1.000
_cell.length_b   1.000
_cell.length_c   1.000
_cell.angle_alpha   90.00
_cell.angle_beta   90.00
_cell.angle_gamma   90.00
#
_symmetry.space_group_name_H-M   'P 1'
#
loop_
_entity.id
_entity.type
_entity.pdbx_description
1 polymer ?
#
loop_
_entity_poly.entity_id
_entity_poly.type
_entity_poly.pdbx_seq_one_letter_code
_entity_poly.pdbx_strand_id
1 'polypeptide(L)'
;MKTKLTTNLIILTVFFTAFFILPTLANAQPLKQFSLLGTIKGAGTHFEITDSEYLNIVLDSTEKINLRMESMPEMLTMEIGPVSSSTPSAQIALSGFEPSTTYYKYQDDYHNLTKFTTDENGGYSYTQDLSESHLVFIQPRKSTKFIKDDSTGGDCSSIGNWDNATKTCILTTDVNETIQIDDDNRWE
;
A
#
# COMPACT_ATOMS: atom_id res chain seq x y z
N MET A 1 -27.94 -81.82 -13.16
CA MET A 1 -27.57 -81.09 -11.92
C MET A 1 -27.63 -79.60 -12.23
N LYS A 2 -28.42 -78.86 -11.44
CA LYS A 2 -28.50 -77.39 -11.29
C LYS A 2 -29.11 -76.56 -12.44
N THR A 3 -30.38 -76.13 -12.35
CA THR A 3 -31.03 -74.98 -11.66
C THR A 3 -31.17 -73.73 -12.55
N LYS A 4 -32.44 -73.35 -12.78
CA LYS A 4 -32.90 -72.02 -13.21
C LYS A 4 -32.54 -70.97 -12.15
N LEU A 5 -31.77 -69.95 -12.52
CA LEU A 5 -31.64 -68.63 -11.89
C LEU A 5 -30.60 -67.91 -12.78
N THR A 6 -30.89 -66.89 -13.57
CA THR A 6 -30.99 -65.48 -13.13
C THR A 6 -31.23 -64.57 -14.36
N THR A 7 -32.28 -64.80 -15.16
CA THR A 7 -32.61 -63.93 -16.31
C THR A 7 -33.45 -62.71 -15.90
N ASN A 8 -33.12 -62.08 -14.76
CA ASN A 8 -33.77 -60.85 -14.27
C ASN A 8 -32.82 -59.97 -13.42
N LEU A 9 -31.51 -60.14 -13.58
CA LEU A 9 -30.48 -59.35 -12.87
C LEU A 9 -29.54 -58.62 -13.84
N ILE A 10 -30.04 -58.22 -15.02
CA ILE A 10 -29.26 -57.44 -16.00
C ILE A 10 -29.87 -56.05 -16.22
N ILE A 11 -31.14 -55.83 -15.84
CA ILE A 11 -31.82 -54.54 -16.06
C ILE A 11 -31.62 -53.55 -14.89
N LEU A 12 -31.18 -54.01 -13.70
CA LEU A 12 -30.96 -53.12 -12.54
C LEU A 12 -29.51 -52.66 -12.35
N THR A 13 -28.55 -53.18 -13.13
CA THR A 13 -27.12 -52.83 -13.04
C THR A 13 -26.66 -51.83 -14.09
N VAL A 14 -27.50 -51.55 -15.10
CA VAL A 14 -27.18 -50.58 -16.17
C VAL A 14 -27.60 -49.14 -15.81
N PHE A 15 -28.43 -48.96 -14.77
CA PHE A 15 -28.86 -47.62 -14.34
C PHE A 15 -28.01 -47.01 -13.21
N PHE A 16 -27.08 -47.76 -12.63
CA PHE A 16 -26.27 -47.28 -11.49
C PHE A 16 -24.79 -47.02 -11.83
N THR A 17 -24.41 -47.13 -13.10
CA THR A 17 -23.03 -46.85 -13.58
C THR A 17 -22.97 -45.72 -14.61
N ALA A 18 -24.09 -45.04 -14.86
CA ALA A 18 -24.18 -43.86 -15.72
C ALA A 18 -24.03 -42.52 -14.95
N PHE A 19 -23.60 -42.55 -13.69
CA PHE A 19 -23.04 -41.39 -13.00
C PHE A 19 -21.51 -41.45 -13.09
N PHE A 20 -21.01 -41.59 -14.33
CA PHE A 20 -19.62 -41.32 -14.63
C PHE A 20 -19.40 -39.86 -14.23
N ILE A 21 -18.57 -39.68 -13.21
CA ILE A 21 -18.09 -38.41 -12.70
C ILE A 21 -17.46 -37.69 -13.90
N LEU A 22 -18.23 -36.85 -14.58
CA LEU A 22 -17.66 -35.81 -15.42
C LEU A 22 -16.85 -34.95 -14.46
N PRO A 23 -15.51 -34.90 -14.55
CA PRO A 23 -14.81 -33.82 -13.89
C PRO A 23 -15.36 -32.56 -14.54
N THR A 24 -16.20 -31.83 -13.83
CA THR A 24 -16.46 -30.44 -14.18
C THR A 24 -15.11 -29.77 -14.08
N LEU A 25 -14.42 -29.63 -15.21
CA LEU A 25 -13.37 -28.65 -15.38
C LEU A 25 -14.08 -27.31 -15.22
N ALA A 26 -14.28 -26.90 -13.97
CA ALA A 26 -14.64 -25.56 -13.63
C ALA A 26 -13.44 -24.73 -14.10
N ASN A 27 -13.58 -24.15 -15.29
CA ASN A 27 -12.66 -23.17 -15.80
C ASN A 27 -12.92 -21.92 -14.96
N ALA A 28 -12.26 -21.82 -13.81
CA ALA A 28 -12.28 -20.61 -13.01
C ALA A 28 -11.73 -19.52 -13.91
N GLN A 29 -12.58 -18.56 -14.29
CA GLN A 29 -12.08 -17.36 -14.96
C GLN A 29 -11.04 -16.74 -14.03
N PRO A 30 -9.84 -16.40 -14.52
CA PRO A 30 -8.88 -15.67 -13.70
C PRO A 30 -9.60 -14.42 -13.19
N LEU A 31 -9.56 -14.22 -11.87
CA LEU A 31 -10.17 -13.08 -11.22
C LEU A 31 -9.72 -11.83 -11.98
N LYS A 32 -10.66 -11.08 -12.58
CA LYS A 32 -10.34 -9.80 -13.19
C LYS A 32 -9.75 -8.97 -12.06
N GLN A 33 -8.43 -8.79 -12.06
CA GLN A 33 -7.72 -7.98 -11.08
C GLN A 33 -8.42 -6.63 -11.06
N PHE A 34 -9.09 -6.30 -9.95
CA PHE A 34 -9.64 -4.97 -9.76
C PHE A 34 -8.44 -4.02 -9.65
N SER A 35 -8.16 -3.28 -10.72
CA SER A 35 -7.24 -2.14 -10.67
C SER A 35 -8.02 -0.97 -10.09
N LEU A 36 -7.59 -0.51 -8.92
CA LEU A 36 -8.03 0.79 -8.41
C LEU A 36 -7.33 1.86 -9.25
N LEU A 37 -8.10 2.84 -9.73
CA LEU A 37 -7.54 3.99 -10.44
C LEU A 37 -6.50 4.68 -9.55
N GLY A 38 -5.42 5.19 -10.13
CA GLY A 38 -4.37 5.84 -9.35
C GLY A 38 -3.53 4.87 -8.51
N THR A 39 -3.62 3.55 -8.71
CA THR A 39 -2.88 2.54 -7.95
C THR A 39 -2.12 1.59 -8.87
N ILE A 40 -0.87 1.30 -8.54
CA ILE A 40 -0.05 0.27 -9.20
C ILE A 40 0.61 -0.63 -8.15
N LYS A 41 0.70 -1.94 -8.44
CA LYS A 41 1.35 -2.92 -7.57
C LYS A 41 2.08 -3.99 -8.37
N GLY A 42 3.27 -4.38 -7.95
CA GLY A 42 3.99 -5.48 -8.56
C GLY A 42 5.46 -5.55 -8.17
N ALA A 43 6.20 -6.43 -8.85
CA ALA A 43 7.64 -6.57 -8.70
C ALA A 43 8.35 -6.17 -10.00
N GLY A 44 9.23 -5.18 -9.97
CA GLY A 44 9.80 -4.59 -11.17
C GLY A 44 10.80 -3.47 -10.89
N THR A 45 11.23 -2.81 -11.96
CA THR A 45 12.15 -1.66 -11.93
C THR A 45 11.48 -0.38 -12.46
N HIS A 46 10.27 -0.48 -13.00
CA HIS A 46 9.55 0.64 -13.60
C HIS A 46 8.07 0.50 -13.28
N PHE A 47 7.47 1.58 -12.80
CA PHE A 47 6.09 1.64 -12.39
C PHE A 47 5.50 2.99 -12.77
N GLU A 48 4.25 2.98 -13.20
CA GLU A 48 3.60 4.18 -13.69
C GLU A 48 2.14 4.21 -13.24
N ILE A 49 1.71 5.37 -12.75
CA ILE A 49 0.31 5.73 -12.56
C ILE A 49 -0.02 6.78 -13.62
N THR A 50 -0.91 6.44 -14.55
CA THR A 50 -1.38 7.32 -15.63
C THR A 50 -2.85 7.70 -15.54
N ASP A 51 -3.59 7.07 -14.61
CA ASP A 51 -5.04 7.11 -14.50
C ASP A 51 -5.52 7.70 -13.15
N SER A 52 -4.71 8.55 -12.52
CA SER A 52 -5.08 9.24 -11.28
C SER A 52 -5.79 10.57 -11.54
N GLU A 53 -6.81 10.87 -10.74
CA GLU A 53 -7.43 12.21 -10.68
C GLU A 53 -6.57 13.22 -9.90
N TYR A 54 -5.52 12.77 -9.20
CA TYR A 54 -4.71 13.59 -8.31
C TYR A 54 -3.29 13.83 -8.86
N LEU A 55 -2.52 12.77 -9.07
CA LEU A 55 -1.14 12.85 -9.54
C LEU A 55 -0.79 11.61 -10.37
N ASN A 56 -0.44 11.84 -11.63
CA ASN A 56 0.21 10.85 -12.48
C ASN A 56 1.71 10.90 -12.23
N ILE A 57 2.33 9.74 -12.05
CA ILE A 57 3.71 9.64 -11.59
C ILE A 57 4.37 8.37 -12.11
N VAL A 58 5.65 8.50 -12.44
CA VAL A 58 6.53 7.41 -12.83
C VAL A 58 7.57 7.20 -11.74
N LEU A 59 7.83 5.94 -11.41
CA LEU A 59 8.91 5.50 -10.53
C LEU A 59 9.81 4.52 -11.29
N ASP A 60 11.08 4.90 -11.45
CA ASP A 60 12.16 4.05 -11.93
C ASP A 60 13.08 3.65 -10.78
N SER A 61 13.50 2.39 -10.74
CA SER A 61 14.44 1.84 -9.78
C SER A 61 15.59 1.14 -10.50
N THR A 62 16.80 1.29 -9.98
CA THR A 62 17.98 0.55 -10.49
C THR A 62 17.92 -0.94 -10.17
N GLU A 63 17.14 -1.33 -9.17
CA GLU A 63 17.01 -2.71 -8.71
C GLU A 63 15.56 -3.17 -8.78
N LYS A 64 15.35 -4.49 -8.84
CA LYS A 64 14.00 -5.03 -8.82
C LYS A 64 13.42 -4.92 -7.40
N ILE A 65 12.35 -4.15 -7.25
CA ILE A 65 11.64 -3.92 -5.98
C ILE A 65 10.21 -4.47 -6.04
N ASN A 66 9.67 -4.83 -4.88
CA ASN A 66 8.23 -4.96 -4.69
C ASN A 66 7.69 -3.57 -4.37
N LEU A 67 6.73 -3.10 -5.17
CA LEU A 67 6.09 -1.80 -4.99
C LEU A 67 4.58 -1.98 -4.89
N ARG A 68 3.96 -1.24 -3.97
CA ARG A 68 2.59 -0.78 -4.10
C ARG A 68 2.61 0.74 -3.99
N MET A 69 2.18 1.43 -5.05
CA MET A 69 2.14 2.89 -5.11
C MET A 69 0.71 3.35 -5.38
N GLU A 70 0.28 4.37 -4.65
CA GLU A 70 -1.07 4.90 -4.67
C GLU A 70 -1.03 6.44 -4.66
N SER A 71 -1.75 7.04 -5.60
CA SER A 71 -1.93 8.49 -5.72
C SER A 71 -3.26 8.88 -5.09
N MET A 72 -3.20 9.66 -4.02
CA MET A 72 -4.33 10.11 -3.21
C MET A 72 -4.39 11.65 -3.22
N PRO A 73 -5.52 12.27 -2.80
CA PRO A 73 -5.56 13.73 -2.65
C PRO A 73 -4.41 14.21 -1.77
N GLU A 74 -3.57 15.10 -2.32
CA GLU A 74 -2.41 15.71 -1.63
C GLU A 74 -1.38 14.71 -1.06
N MET A 75 -1.36 13.45 -1.51
CA MET A 75 -0.43 12.46 -0.97
C MET A 75 -0.10 11.39 -2.02
N LEU A 76 1.19 11.09 -2.19
CA LEU A 76 1.65 9.89 -2.85
C LEU A 76 2.12 8.92 -1.78
N THR A 77 1.61 7.69 -1.77
CA THR A 77 1.99 6.64 -0.84
C THR A 77 2.64 5.48 -1.58
N MET A 78 3.73 4.94 -1.02
CA MET A 78 4.53 3.88 -1.60
C MET A 78 4.96 2.88 -0.52
N GLU A 79 4.51 1.64 -0.61
CA GLU A 79 5.11 0.51 0.10
C GLU A 79 6.22 -0.06 -0.79
N ILE A 80 7.48 0.13 -0.41
CA ILE A 80 8.66 -0.31 -1.16
C ILE A 80 9.35 -1.41 -0.36
N GLY A 81 9.58 -2.57 -0.97
CA GLY A 81 10.31 -3.67 -0.33
C GLY A 81 11.23 -4.41 -1.28
N PRO A 82 12.21 -5.17 -0.74
CA PRO A 82 13.11 -5.98 -1.55
C PRO A 82 12.37 -7.11 -2.28
N VAL A 83 12.82 -7.46 -3.48
CA VAL A 83 12.45 -8.73 -4.14
C VAL A 83 13.42 -9.85 -3.73
N SER A 84 14.69 -9.51 -3.53
CA SER A 84 15.72 -10.41 -3.02
C SER A 84 16.61 -9.66 -2.02
N SER A 85 17.13 -10.37 -1.02
CA SER A 85 18.01 -9.82 0.03
C SER A 85 19.46 -9.57 -0.45
N SER A 86 19.71 -9.65 -1.76
CA SER A 86 21.05 -9.54 -2.36
C SER A 86 21.52 -8.11 -2.56
N THR A 87 20.58 -7.16 -2.61
CA THR A 87 20.87 -5.75 -2.85
C THR A 87 20.35 -4.92 -1.68
N PRO A 88 21.22 -4.28 -0.89
CA PRO A 88 20.80 -3.58 0.33
C PRO A 88 20.13 -2.23 0.05
N SER A 89 20.29 -1.66 -1.15
CA SER A 89 19.71 -0.36 -1.50
C SER A 89 19.56 -0.19 -3.01
N ALA A 90 18.67 0.71 -3.42
CA ALA A 90 18.47 1.07 -4.83
C ALA A 90 18.37 2.58 -5.02
N GLN A 91 18.72 3.07 -6.21
CA GLN A 91 18.37 4.42 -6.60
C GLN A 91 16.92 4.43 -7.09
N ILE A 92 16.10 5.28 -6.50
CA ILE A 92 14.74 5.56 -6.92
C ILE A 92 14.75 6.91 -7.63
N ALA A 93 14.14 6.97 -8.82
CA ALA A 93 13.89 8.17 -9.58
C ALA A 93 12.39 8.33 -9.80
N LEU A 94 11.84 9.43 -9.32
CA LEU A 94 10.44 9.80 -9.48
C LEU A 94 10.35 10.93 -10.51
N SER A 95 9.32 10.88 -11.35
CA SER A 95 8.99 11.98 -12.27
C SER A 95 7.48 12.15 -12.42
N GLY A 96 7.04 13.37 -12.70
CA GLY A 96 5.62 13.74 -12.79
C GLY A 96 5.14 14.70 -11.70
N PHE A 97 6.02 15.11 -10.78
CA PHE A 97 5.71 16.20 -9.86
C PHE A 97 5.69 17.56 -10.59
N GLU A 98 5.16 18.58 -9.91
CA GLU A 98 5.30 19.96 -10.39
C GLU A 98 6.78 20.35 -10.44
N PRO A 99 7.28 20.97 -11.53
CA PRO A 99 8.66 21.43 -11.63
C PRO A 99 9.05 22.45 -10.56
N SER A 100 10.31 22.45 -10.13
CA SER A 100 10.88 23.41 -9.18
C SER A 100 10.06 23.63 -7.90
N THR A 101 9.32 22.61 -7.47
CA THR A 101 8.35 22.68 -6.37
C THR A 101 8.86 21.91 -5.16
N THR A 102 8.63 22.48 -3.97
CA THR A 102 9.00 21.85 -2.70
C THR A 102 7.98 20.80 -2.30
N TYR A 103 8.47 19.62 -1.91
CA TYR A 103 7.69 18.52 -1.34
C TYR A 103 8.34 17.99 -0.05
N TYR A 104 7.58 17.17 0.67
CA TYR A 104 7.93 16.62 1.97
C TYR A 104 7.81 15.09 1.90
N LYS A 105 8.95 14.39 1.90
CA LYS A 105 9.04 12.93 1.92
C LYS A 105 9.17 12.45 3.35
N TYR A 106 8.43 11.41 3.71
CA TYR A 106 8.50 10.75 4.99
C TYR A 106 8.72 9.26 4.77
N GLN A 107 9.25 8.58 5.79
CA GLN A 107 9.47 7.14 5.74
C GLN A 107 9.17 6.50 7.09
N ASP A 108 8.27 5.53 7.10
CA ASP A 108 7.80 4.71 8.23
C ASP A 108 7.11 5.48 9.36
N ASP A 109 7.44 6.76 9.54
CA ASP A 109 6.94 7.65 10.59
C ASP A 109 6.94 9.12 10.09
N TYR A 110 5.97 9.95 10.53
CA TYR A 110 5.92 11.37 10.15
C TYR A 110 7.05 12.21 10.78
N HIS A 111 7.80 11.71 11.76
CA HIS A 111 9.01 12.35 12.27
C HIS A 111 10.18 12.23 11.29
N ASN A 112 10.20 11.21 10.43
CA ASN A 112 11.30 10.93 9.49
C ASN A 112 11.18 11.78 8.21
N LEU A 113 11.08 13.09 8.39
CA LEU A 113 10.86 14.05 7.33
C LEU A 113 12.16 14.37 6.57
N THR A 114 12.09 14.30 5.25
CA THR A 114 13.06 14.88 4.31
C THR A 114 12.34 15.87 3.39
N LYS A 115 12.73 17.14 3.46
CA LYS A 115 12.29 18.16 2.50
C LYS A 115 13.12 18.07 1.23
N PHE A 116 12.46 18.09 0.07
CA PHE A 116 13.14 18.15 -1.23
C PHE A 116 12.47 19.15 -2.17
N THR A 117 13.19 19.57 -3.21
CA THR A 117 12.67 20.36 -4.32
C THR A 117 12.89 19.58 -5.60
N THR A 118 11.87 19.50 -6.44
CA THR A 118 11.94 18.84 -7.75
C THR A 118 12.83 19.64 -8.70
N ASP A 119 13.39 18.97 -9.70
CA ASP A 119 14.14 19.63 -10.76
C ASP A 119 13.22 20.40 -11.74
N GLU A 120 13.82 20.97 -12.79
CA GLU A 120 13.11 21.74 -13.83
C GLU A 120 12.09 20.92 -14.64
N ASN A 121 12.14 19.59 -14.53
CA ASN A 121 11.23 18.66 -15.22
C ASN A 121 10.27 17.95 -14.25
N GLY A 122 10.24 18.33 -12.97
CA GLY A 122 9.39 17.65 -11.99
C GLY A 122 9.97 16.31 -11.51
N GLY A 123 11.28 16.11 -11.66
CA GLY A 123 12.00 14.93 -11.24
C GLY A 123 12.55 15.03 -9.81
N TYR A 124 12.65 13.90 -9.12
CA TYR A 124 13.35 13.76 -7.85
C TYR A 124 13.93 12.36 -7.68
N SER A 125 15.20 12.26 -7.26
CA SER A 125 15.88 10.98 -7.07
C SER A 125 16.51 10.86 -5.69
N TYR A 126 16.48 9.66 -5.12
CA TYR A 126 17.07 9.37 -3.82
C TYR A 126 17.50 7.90 -3.70
N THR A 127 18.37 7.61 -2.72
CA THR A 127 18.76 6.24 -2.37
C THR A 127 17.75 5.66 -1.37
N GLN A 128 17.17 4.51 -1.70
CA GLN A 128 16.23 3.78 -0.86
C GLN A 128 16.93 2.57 -0.24
N ASP A 129 16.83 2.42 1.08
CA ASP A 129 17.20 1.18 1.76
C ASP A 129 16.20 0.07 1.40
N LEU A 130 16.72 -1.15 1.18
CA LEU A 130 15.96 -2.35 0.84
C LEU A 130 16.27 -3.50 1.81
N SER A 131 16.84 -3.21 2.99
CA SER A 131 17.09 -4.23 4.00
C SER A 131 15.76 -4.79 4.56
N GLU A 132 14.73 -3.95 4.57
CA GLU A 132 13.36 -4.30 4.90
C GLU A 132 12.34 -3.57 4.00
N SER A 133 11.06 -3.76 4.26
CA SER A 133 10.01 -3.01 3.55
C SER A 133 9.74 -1.69 4.27
N HIS A 134 9.66 -0.61 3.51
CA HIS A 134 9.42 0.73 4.01
C HIS A 134 8.12 1.31 3.45
N LEU A 135 7.41 2.06 4.28
CA LEU A 135 6.30 2.90 3.87
C LEU A 135 6.82 4.32 3.63
N VAL A 136 6.88 4.74 2.38
CA VAL A 136 7.27 6.10 1.99
C VAL A 136 6.03 6.87 1.57
N PHE A 137 5.89 8.10 2.03
CA PHE A 137 4.82 8.99 1.57
C PHE A 137 5.34 10.40 1.32
N ILE A 138 4.78 11.05 0.30
CA ILE A 138 5.20 12.37 -0.17
C ILE A 138 3.99 13.30 -0.20
N GLN A 139 4.14 14.47 0.40
CA GLN A 139 3.10 15.51 0.47
C GLN A 139 3.61 16.84 -0.12
N PRO A 140 2.74 17.65 -0.76
CA PRO A 140 3.10 18.98 -1.27
C PRO A 140 3.26 20.03 -0.16
N ARG A 141 2.74 19.75 1.04
CA ARG A 141 2.82 20.63 2.21
C ARG A 141 3.13 19.84 3.47
N LYS A 142 3.92 20.43 4.37
CA LYS A 142 4.16 19.86 5.70
C LYS A 142 2.86 19.95 6.51
N SER A 143 2.26 18.82 6.85
CA SER A 143 0.91 18.80 7.40
C SER A 143 0.72 17.63 8.37
N THR A 144 1.33 17.73 9.55
CA THR A 144 1.16 16.74 10.64
C THR A 144 1.00 17.45 11.98
N LYS A 145 0.05 16.99 12.78
CA LYS A 145 -0.15 17.30 14.18
C LYS A 145 0.26 16.10 15.02
N PHE A 146 1.19 16.30 15.96
CA PHE A 146 1.67 15.25 16.83
C PHE A 146 0.98 15.35 18.19
N ILE A 147 0.10 14.41 18.49
CA ILE A 147 -0.51 14.27 19.82
C ILE A 147 0.34 13.31 20.63
N LYS A 148 0.84 13.77 21.78
CA LYS A 148 1.76 13.02 22.63
C LYS A 148 1.10 12.66 23.96
N ASP A 149 1.50 11.54 24.55
CA ASP A 149 1.09 11.14 25.89
C ASP A 149 1.82 11.91 27.01
N ASP A 150 2.23 13.17 26.77
CA ASP A 150 3.01 13.97 27.71
C ASP A 150 2.13 14.91 28.54
N SER A 151 2.79 15.73 29.36
CA SER A 151 2.09 16.74 30.18
C SER A 151 1.40 17.84 29.36
N THR A 152 1.73 17.98 28.08
CA THR A 152 1.29 19.05 27.17
C THR A 152 0.32 18.56 26.09
N GLY A 153 0.29 17.27 25.79
CA GLY A 153 -0.50 16.69 24.69
C GLY A 153 0.09 16.96 23.31
N GLY A 154 1.35 17.40 23.24
CA GLY A 154 1.99 17.87 22.01
C GLY A 154 1.23 19.02 21.35
N ASP A 155 0.87 18.83 20.08
CA ASP A 155 0.18 19.83 19.25
C ASP A 155 -1.31 19.98 19.59
N CYS A 156 -1.84 19.21 20.56
CA CYS A 156 -3.26 19.25 20.91
C CYS A 156 -3.76 20.68 21.20
N SER A 157 -2.96 21.49 21.90
CA SER A 157 -3.29 22.88 22.21
C SER A 157 -3.52 23.78 20.99
N SER A 158 -3.03 23.39 19.81
CA SER A 158 -3.22 24.12 18.55
C SER A 158 -4.50 23.76 17.79
N ILE A 159 -5.16 22.65 18.16
CA ILE A 159 -6.32 22.08 17.44
C ILE A 159 -7.48 21.69 18.37
N GLY A 160 -7.29 21.85 19.68
CA GLY A 160 -8.16 21.27 20.69
C GLY A 160 -7.75 21.60 22.11
N ASN A 161 -8.33 20.86 23.05
CA ASN A 161 -8.03 20.94 24.47
C ASN A 161 -7.43 19.62 24.96
N TRP A 162 -6.26 19.70 25.59
CA TRP A 162 -5.61 18.55 26.23
C TRP A 162 -6.11 18.35 27.66
N ASP A 163 -6.55 17.14 27.97
CA ASP A 163 -6.78 16.69 29.34
C ASP A 163 -5.65 15.76 29.78
N ASN A 164 -4.72 16.31 30.57
CA ASN A 164 -3.57 15.57 31.09
C ASN A 164 -3.96 14.47 32.11
N ALA A 165 -5.13 14.53 32.74
CA ALA A 165 -5.55 13.50 33.69
C ALA A 165 -6.00 12.21 32.96
N THR A 166 -6.58 12.36 31.77
CA THR A 166 -7.13 11.25 30.97
C THR A 166 -6.33 10.98 29.69
N LYS A 167 -5.27 11.76 29.43
CA LYS A 167 -4.43 11.67 28.24
C LYS A 167 -5.24 11.76 26.95
N THR A 168 -6.20 12.68 26.94
CA THR A 168 -7.18 12.84 25.86
C THR A 168 -7.04 14.21 25.20
N CYS A 169 -6.94 14.22 23.87
CA CYS A 169 -7.06 15.45 23.08
C CYS A 169 -8.47 15.59 22.50
N ILE A 170 -9.21 16.60 22.96
CA ILE A 170 -10.55 16.91 22.43
C ILE A 170 -10.39 17.96 21.33
N LEU A 171 -10.60 17.57 20.08
CA LEU A 171 -10.57 18.50 18.94
C LEU A 171 -11.73 19.50 19.04
N THR A 172 -11.42 20.79 18.90
CA THR A 172 -12.42 21.88 18.95
C THR A 172 -12.52 22.65 17.64
N THR A 173 -11.68 22.30 16.67
CA THR A 173 -11.64 22.86 15.32
C THR A 173 -11.53 21.74 14.30
N ASP A 174 -11.92 22.02 13.07
CA ASP A 174 -11.64 21.13 11.95
C ASP A 174 -10.11 20.99 11.78
N VAL A 175 -9.65 19.74 11.63
CA VAL A 175 -8.26 19.42 11.36
C VAL A 175 -8.17 18.96 9.92
N ASN A 176 -7.40 19.68 9.11
CA ASN A 176 -7.22 19.39 7.69
C ASN A 176 -5.82 18.78 7.41
N GLU A 177 -5.10 18.45 8.47
CA GLU A 177 -3.77 17.86 8.47
C GLU A 177 -3.81 16.40 8.93
N THR A 178 -2.71 15.67 8.75
CA THR A 178 -2.58 14.33 9.35
C THR A 178 -2.40 14.44 10.86
N ILE A 179 -3.02 13.54 11.63
CA ILE A 179 -2.76 13.39 13.07
C ILE A 179 -1.93 12.12 13.28
N GLN A 180 -0.76 12.27 13.91
CA GLN A 180 0.01 11.15 14.46
C GLN A 180 -0.11 11.16 15.98
N ILE A 181 -0.35 9.99 16.57
CA ILE A 181 -0.42 9.82 18.02
C ILE A 181 0.84 9.08 18.46
N ASP A 182 1.61 9.72 19.33
CA ASP A 182 2.86 9.20 19.86
C ASP A 182 2.70 8.79 21.32
N ASP A 183 3.41 7.73 21.69
CA ASP A 183 3.67 7.36 23.07
C ASP A 183 5.02 7.97 23.48
N ASP A 184 5.09 8.53 24.69
CA ASP A 184 6.18 9.36 25.21
C ASP A 184 7.56 8.69 25.23
N ASN A 185 7.64 7.38 24.98
CA ASN A 185 8.84 6.59 25.17
C ASN A 185 9.51 6.08 23.89
N ARG A 186 9.13 6.55 22.69
CA ARG A 186 9.73 6.04 21.44
C ARG A 186 10.69 6.97 20.70
N TRP A 187 10.80 8.25 21.08
CA TRP A 187 11.50 9.24 20.24
C TRP A 187 12.38 10.26 21.00
N GLU A 188 12.72 9.98 22.26
CA GLU A 188 13.81 10.68 23.00
C GLU A 188 15.13 9.90 22.93
#